data_AF-A0A2A4NWJ3-F1
#
_entry.id   AF-A0A2A4NWJ3-F1
#
_cell.length_a   1.000
_cell.length_b   1.000
_cell.length_c   1.000
_cell.angle_alpha   90.00
_cell.angle_beta   90.00
_cell.angle_gamma   90.00
#
_symmetry.space_group_name_H-M   'P 1'
#
loop_
_entity.id
_entity.type
_entity.pdbx_description
1 polymer ?
#
loop_
_entity_poly.entity_id
_entity_poly.type
_entity_poly.pdbx_seq_one_letter_code
_entity_poly.pdbx_strand_id
1 'polypeptide(L)'
;MMQDPIPSVPAHRLTDPAYRRELLNKVESLLSVLEIARTKVQHRIERKGGDSERLRKVLHNLDGTVDVCRRARSILINADDGSQLPVPFRQRFDKPMNYRQYLEVASFAEYCRFRELGPISRQEIFDTDLEALCEALVCEDAA
;
A
#
# COMPACT_ATOMS: atom_id res chain seq x y z
N MET A 1 25.20 -5.47 -4.79
CA MET A 1 23.76 -5.73 -4.60
C MET A 1 23.10 -4.39 -4.30
N MET A 2 22.40 -3.81 -5.27
CA MET A 2 21.71 -2.52 -5.13
C MET A 2 20.24 -2.77 -4.77
N GLN A 3 19.77 -2.10 -3.72
CA GLN A 3 18.38 -2.09 -3.28
C GLN A 3 17.76 -0.80 -3.80
N ASP A 4 16.87 -0.89 -4.79
CA ASP A 4 16.09 0.28 -5.20
C ASP A 4 14.86 0.43 -4.27
N PRO A 5 14.56 1.65 -3.79
CA PRO A 5 13.50 1.87 -2.80
C PRO A 5 12.10 1.89 -3.44
N ILE A 6 11.13 1.33 -2.72
CA ILE A 6 9.70 1.23 -3.07
C ILE A 6 9.07 2.64 -3.21
N PRO A 7 8.08 2.87 -4.10
CA PRO A 7 7.43 4.18 -4.24
C PRO A 7 6.73 4.54 -2.93
N SER A 8 7.28 5.53 -2.25
CA SER A 8 6.72 6.12 -1.04
C SER A 8 5.77 7.24 -1.44
N VAL A 9 4.65 7.39 -0.72
CA VAL A 9 3.90 8.66 -0.76
C VAL A 9 4.92 9.74 -0.42
N PRO A 10 5.19 10.69 -1.32
CA PRO A 10 6.28 11.64 -1.09
C PRO A 10 6.01 12.35 0.23
N ALA A 11 6.95 12.29 1.17
CA ALA A 11 6.76 12.84 2.52
C ALA A 11 6.30 14.31 2.50
N HIS A 12 6.64 15.05 1.44
CA HIS A 12 6.21 16.44 1.20
C HIS A 12 4.70 16.61 0.94
N ARG A 13 3.97 15.57 0.51
CA ARG A 13 2.50 15.64 0.39
C ARG A 13 1.81 15.44 1.73
N LEU A 14 2.42 14.66 2.63
CA LEU A 14 1.90 14.43 3.97
C LEU A 14 2.09 15.65 4.90
N THR A 15 2.96 16.60 4.53
CA THR A 15 3.08 17.89 5.19
C THR A 15 1.97 18.88 4.83
N ASP A 16 1.20 18.64 3.76
CA ASP A 16 0.00 19.43 3.48
C ASP A 16 -1.15 19.01 4.43
N PRO A 17 -1.61 19.90 5.33
CA PRO A 17 -2.67 19.58 6.28
C PRO A 17 -4.02 19.26 5.61
N ALA A 18 -4.30 19.82 4.44
CA ALA A 18 -5.54 19.57 3.70
C ALA A 18 -5.54 18.14 3.12
N TYR A 19 -4.48 17.79 2.38
CA TYR A 19 -4.30 16.45 1.84
C TYR A 19 -4.28 15.36 2.92
N ARG A 20 -3.58 15.62 4.03
CA ARG A 20 -3.52 14.69 5.17
C ARG A 20 -4.89 14.46 5.81
N ARG A 21 -5.71 15.49 5.96
CA ARG A 21 -7.09 15.37 6.48
C ARG A 21 -7.98 14.57 5.55
N GLU A 22 -7.86 14.79 4.23
CA GLU A 22 -8.57 14.01 3.23
C GLU A 22 -8.18 12.53 3.31
N LEU A 23 -6.88 12.24 3.42
CA LEU A 23 -6.38 10.87 3.54
C LEU A 23 -6.81 10.22 4.86
N LEU A 24 -6.84 10.97 5.97
CA LEU A 24 -7.35 10.50 7.25
C LEU A 24 -8.82 10.08 7.13
N ASN A 25 -9.67 10.90 6.50
CA ASN A 25 -11.08 10.56 6.29
C ASN A 25 -11.26 9.29 5.45
N LYS A 26 -10.42 9.10 4.42
CA LYS A 26 -10.40 7.87 3.61
C LYS A 26 -10.02 6.65 4.45
N VAL A 27 -8.98 6.77 5.29
CA VAL A 27 -8.54 5.70 6.19
C VAL A 27 -9.61 5.37 7.23
N GLU A 28 -10.28 6.36 7.82
CA GLU A 28 -11.33 6.14 8.82
C GLU A 28 -12.56 5.46 8.21
N SER A 29 -12.99 5.89 7.01
CA SER A 29 -14.08 5.25 6.28
C SER A 29 -13.76 3.78 5.96
N LEU A 30 -12.53 3.51 5.51
CA LEU A 30 -12.07 2.16 5.22
C LEU A 30 -12.02 1.30 6.50
N LEU A 31 -11.57 1.86 7.63
CA LEU A 31 -11.53 1.17 8.92
C LEU A 31 -12.91 0.66 9.31
N SER A 32 -13.94 1.52 9.22
CA SER A 32 -15.32 1.16 9.56
C SER A 32 -15.83 0.00 8.70
N VAL A 33 -15.58 0.02 7.38
CA VAL A 33 -16.00 -1.06 6.48
C VAL A 33 -15.29 -2.37 6.81
N LEU A 34 -13.98 -2.33 7.06
CA LEU A 34 -13.19 -3.52 7.39
C LEU A 34 -13.61 -4.15 8.73
N GLU A 35 -13.89 -3.34 9.76
CA GLU A 35 -14.34 -3.85 11.07
C GLU A 35 -15.73 -4.51 11.00
N ILE A 36 -16.64 -3.94 10.20
CA ILE A 36 -17.94 -4.57 9.91
C ILE A 36 -17.74 -5.89 9.16
N ALA A 37 -16.89 -5.90 8.12
CA ALA A 37 -16.60 -7.11 7.35
C ALA A 37 -15.99 -8.22 8.22
N ARG A 38 -15.02 -7.86 9.07
CA ARG A 38 -14.39 -8.76 10.05
C ARG A 38 -15.42 -9.40 10.97
N THR A 39 -16.30 -8.59 11.57
CA THR A 39 -17.38 -9.07 12.47
C THR A 39 -18.34 -10.02 11.76
N LYS A 40 -18.72 -9.70 10.51
CA LYS A 40 -19.58 -10.57 9.69
C LYS A 40 -18.91 -11.91 9.35
N VAL A 41 -17.61 -11.91 9.05
CA VAL A 41 -16.86 -13.15 8.77
C VAL A 41 -16.73 -13.99 10.03
N GLN A 42 -16.44 -13.38 11.19
CA GLN A 42 -16.35 -14.07 12.47
C GLN A 42 -17.65 -14.77 12.85
N HIS A 43 -18.79 -14.08 12.74
CA HIS A 43 -20.11 -14.71 12.96
C HIS A 43 -20.44 -15.82 11.95
N ARG A 44 -19.98 -15.71 10.70
CA ARG A 44 -20.15 -16.80 9.71
C ARG A 44 -19.35 -18.04 10.07
N ILE A 45 -18.14 -17.87 10.61
CA ILE A 45 -17.31 -18.98 11.10
C ILE A 45 -18.02 -19.70 12.25
N GLU A 46 -18.58 -18.96 13.20
CA GLU A 46 -19.30 -19.50 14.36
C GLU A 46 -20.58 -20.29 13.97
N ARG A 47 -21.30 -19.82 12.94
CA ARG A 47 -22.59 -20.42 12.51
C ARG A 47 -22.48 -21.53 11.46
N LYS A 48 -21.48 -21.53 10.57
CA LYS A 48 -21.36 -22.49 9.46
C LYS A 48 -20.00 -23.19 9.52
N GLY A 49 -19.93 -24.33 10.21
CA GLY A 49 -18.72 -25.13 10.36
C GLY A 49 -18.10 -25.68 9.05
N GLY A 50 -18.85 -25.67 7.94
CA GLY A 50 -18.45 -26.32 6.68
C GLY A 50 -17.45 -25.57 5.78
N ASP A 51 -17.19 -24.27 6.03
CA ASP A 51 -16.33 -23.43 5.17
C ASP A 51 -15.25 -22.69 5.98
N SER A 52 -14.93 -23.24 7.16
CA SER A 52 -14.21 -22.54 8.23
C SER A 52 -12.78 -22.16 7.86
N GLU A 53 -12.07 -22.96 7.07
CA GLU A 53 -10.67 -22.71 6.73
C GLU A 53 -10.50 -21.51 5.78
N ARG A 54 -11.32 -21.44 4.72
CA ARG A 54 -11.33 -20.29 3.82
C ARG A 54 -11.73 -19.02 4.55
N LEU A 55 -12.75 -19.09 5.42
CA LEU A 55 -13.20 -17.95 6.20
C LEU A 55 -12.15 -17.50 7.23
N ARG A 56 -11.38 -18.42 7.83
CA ARG A 56 -10.23 -18.08 8.69
C ARG A 56 -9.14 -17.34 7.94
N LYS A 57 -8.81 -17.76 6.71
CA LYS A 57 -7.85 -17.04 5.86
C LYS A 57 -8.33 -15.63 5.51
N VAL A 58 -9.62 -15.48 5.17
CA VAL A 58 -10.23 -14.17 4.95
C VAL A 58 -10.16 -13.30 6.21
N LEU A 59 -10.45 -13.86 7.38
CA LEU A 59 -10.36 -13.16 8.66
C LEU A 59 -8.93 -12.68 8.94
N HIS A 60 -7.93 -13.55 8.71
CA HIS A 60 -6.51 -13.20 8.87
C HIS A 60 -6.08 -12.05 7.95
N ASN A 61 -6.51 -12.06 6.69
CA ASN A 61 -6.22 -10.98 5.75
C ASN A 61 -6.91 -9.67 6.15
N LEU A 62 -8.15 -9.75 6.64
CA LEU A 62 -8.88 -8.59 7.17
C LEU A 62 -8.18 -8.02 8.41
N ASP A 63 -7.73 -8.86 9.34
CA ASP A 63 -6.95 -8.45 10.52
C ASP A 63 -5.67 -7.72 10.10
N GLY A 64 -4.91 -8.28 9.16
CA GLY A 64 -3.69 -7.65 8.63
C GLY A 64 -3.96 -6.29 7.98
N THR A 65 -5.07 -6.15 7.25
CA THR A 65 -5.46 -4.90 6.59
C THR A 65 -5.92 -3.85 7.60
N VAL A 66 -6.74 -4.24 8.59
CA VAL A 66 -7.16 -3.38 9.71
C VAL A 66 -5.95 -2.84 10.46
N ASP A 67 -4.96 -3.69 10.73
CA ASP A 67 -3.73 -3.29 11.41
C ASP A 67 -2.93 -2.27 10.61
N VAL A 68 -2.86 -2.40 9.28
CA VAL A 68 -2.22 -1.41 8.40
C VAL A 68 -2.98 -0.08 8.46
N CYS A 69 -4.30 -0.10 8.35
CA CYS A 69 -5.11 1.12 8.41
C CYS A 69 -5.05 1.81 9.78
N ARG A 70 -5.03 1.08 10.89
CA ARG A 70 -4.84 1.65 12.25
C ARG A 70 -3.49 2.34 12.39
N ARG A 71 -2.43 1.73 11.83
CA ARG A 71 -1.09 2.34 11.79
C ARG A 71 -1.06 3.61 10.93
N ALA A 72 -1.65 3.56 9.73
CA ALA A 72 -1.76 4.72 8.85
C ALA A 72 -2.52 5.87 9.54
N ARG A 73 -3.64 5.57 10.21
CA ARG A 73 -4.40 6.54 11.01
C ARG A 73 -3.55 7.21 12.08
N SER A 74 -2.78 6.43 12.84
CA SER A 74 -1.88 6.99 13.86
C SER A 74 -0.83 7.92 13.27
N ILE A 75 -0.25 7.59 12.11
CA ILE A 75 0.74 8.44 11.44
C ILE A 75 0.10 9.75 10.98
N LEU A 76 -1.10 9.69 10.40
CA LEU A 76 -1.81 10.86 9.89
C LEU A 76 -2.26 11.81 11.02
N ILE A 77 -2.60 11.29 12.19
CA ILE A 77 -2.94 12.10 13.37
C ILE A 77 -1.68 12.71 13.99
N ASN A 78 -0.63 11.90 14.18
CA ASN A 78 0.57 12.32 14.92
C ASN A 78 1.55 13.14 14.07
N ALA A 79 1.31 13.28 12.76
CA ALA A 79 2.13 14.12 11.88
C ALA A 79 1.98 15.63 12.16
N ASP A 80 1.07 16.05 13.03
CA ASP A 80 0.85 17.45 13.41
C ASP A 80 1.88 18.02 14.40
N ASP A 81 2.56 17.18 15.19
CA ASP A 81 3.35 17.63 16.34
C ASP A 81 4.78 18.11 16.01
N GLY A 82 5.12 18.32 14.73
CA GLY A 82 6.44 18.85 14.31
C GLY A 82 7.65 18.04 14.79
N SER A 83 7.42 16.89 15.42
CA SER A 83 8.40 16.10 16.13
C SER A 83 8.22 14.64 15.70
N GLN A 84 9.07 14.25 14.76
CA GLN A 84 9.42 12.87 14.47
C GLN A 84 8.23 11.94 14.16
N LEU A 85 8.05 11.67 12.86
CA LEU A 85 7.43 10.43 12.41
C LEU A 85 7.91 9.29 13.32
N PRO A 86 7.00 8.51 13.93
CA PRO A 86 7.39 7.54 14.94
C PRO A 86 8.46 6.61 14.35
N VAL A 87 9.53 6.42 15.12
CA VAL A 87 10.73 5.64 14.81
C VAL A 87 10.47 4.23 14.19
N PRO A 88 9.32 3.53 14.39
CA PRO A 88 9.09 2.26 13.71
C PRO A 88 8.93 2.39 12.19
N PHE A 89 8.62 3.59 11.68
CA PHE A 89 8.41 3.81 10.24
C PHE A 89 9.71 3.84 9.45
N ARG A 90 10.80 4.37 10.03
CA ARG A 90 12.15 4.19 9.48
C ARG A 90 12.47 2.70 9.43
N GLN A 91 12.33 1.99 10.54
CA GLN A 91 12.80 0.60 10.64
C GLN A 91 12.08 -0.42 9.74
N ARG A 92 10.82 -0.20 9.32
CA ARG A 92 10.07 -1.18 8.50
C ARG A 92 10.26 -1.03 6.99
N PHE A 93 10.52 0.17 6.49
CA PHE A 93 10.79 0.41 5.07
C PHE A 93 12.28 0.61 4.77
N ASP A 94 13.12 0.83 5.80
CA ASP A 94 14.58 0.75 5.68
C ASP A 94 15.05 -0.69 5.46
N LYS A 95 14.20 -1.69 5.76
CA LYS A 95 14.52 -3.08 5.48
C LYS A 95 14.03 -3.44 4.06
N PRO A 96 14.94 -3.65 3.09
CA PRO A 96 14.58 -4.15 1.77
C PRO A 96 13.75 -5.42 1.89
N MET A 97 12.68 -5.52 1.10
CA MET A 97 11.90 -6.75 1.02
C MET A 97 12.84 -7.88 0.56
N ASN A 98 12.79 -9.02 1.24
CA ASN A 98 13.64 -10.13 0.80
C ASN A 98 13.11 -10.71 -0.52
N TYR A 99 13.99 -11.40 -1.25
CA TYR A 99 13.67 -12.01 -2.54
C TYR A 99 12.38 -12.86 -2.55
N ARG A 100 12.10 -13.56 -1.44
CA ARG A 100 10.91 -14.41 -1.29
C ARG A 100 9.63 -13.59 -1.20
N GLN A 101 9.67 -12.46 -0.48
CA GLN A 101 8.53 -11.56 -0.34
C GLN A 101 8.21 -10.84 -1.67
N TYR A 102 9.21 -10.59 -2.52
CA TYR A 102 9.00 -10.04 -3.87
C TYR A 102 8.30 -11.04 -4.81
N LEU A 103 8.72 -12.31 -4.77
CA LEU A 103 8.10 -13.38 -5.58
C LEU A 103 6.64 -13.67 -5.19
N GLU A 104 6.23 -13.32 -3.97
CA GLU A 104 4.85 -13.49 -3.51
C GLU A 104 3.89 -12.42 -4.08
N VAL A 105 4.42 -11.32 -4.65
CA VAL A 105 3.63 -10.16 -5.12
C VAL A 105 3.72 -9.95 -6.64
N ALA A 106 4.76 -10.44 -7.31
CA ALA A 106 4.94 -10.32 -8.76
C ALA A 106 4.68 -11.65 -9.48
N SER A 107 3.91 -11.64 -10.58
CA SER A 107 3.89 -12.79 -11.48
C SER A 107 5.27 -12.98 -12.10
N PHE A 108 5.66 -14.24 -12.38
CA PHE A 108 6.97 -14.54 -13.00
C PHE A 108 7.16 -13.80 -14.34
N ALA A 109 6.07 -13.56 -15.09
CA ALA A 109 6.09 -12.81 -16.33
C ALA A 109 6.36 -11.31 -16.14
N GLU A 110 5.93 -10.72 -15.04
CA GLU A 110 6.28 -9.33 -14.68
C GLU A 110 7.75 -9.24 -14.25
N TYR A 111 8.25 -10.22 -13.50
CA TYR A 111 9.65 -10.28 -13.10
C TYR A 111 10.60 -10.28 -14.30
N CYS A 112 10.33 -11.10 -15.32
CA CYS A 112 11.16 -11.12 -16.54
C CYS A 112 11.17 -9.78 -17.26
N ARG A 113 10.00 -9.14 -17.41
CA ARG A 113 9.87 -7.82 -18.05
C ARG A 113 10.63 -6.73 -17.28
N PHE A 114 10.43 -6.63 -15.97
CA PHE A 114 11.08 -5.60 -15.16
C PHE A 114 12.59 -5.79 -15.04
N ARG A 115 13.08 -7.03 -15.10
CA ARG A 115 14.53 -7.31 -15.10
C ARG A 115 15.24 -6.71 -16.32
N GLU A 116 14.56 -6.62 -17.46
CA GLU A 116 15.15 -6.12 -18.72
C GLU A 116 15.13 -4.59 -18.82
N LEU A 117 14.25 -3.92 -18.08
CA LEU A 117 14.07 -2.46 -18.14
C LEU A 117 15.14 -1.68 -17.34
N GLY A 118 15.79 -2.31 -16.36
CA GLY A 118 16.80 -1.64 -15.53
C GLY A 118 16.24 -0.53 -14.61
N PRO A 119 17.09 0.12 -13.81
CA PRO A 119 16.67 1.21 -12.93
C PRO A 119 16.36 2.49 -13.71
N ILE A 120 15.25 3.16 -13.38
CA ILE A 120 14.86 4.44 -13.97
C ILE A 120 15.87 5.51 -13.55
N SER A 121 16.56 6.10 -14.51
CA SER A 121 17.53 7.17 -14.30
C SER A 121 16.85 8.51 -14.06
N ARG A 122 17.55 9.42 -13.39
CA ARG A 122 17.05 10.81 -13.23
C ARG A 122 16.82 11.50 -14.57
N GLN A 123 17.66 11.22 -15.55
CA GLN A 123 17.59 11.86 -16.86
C GLN A 123 16.31 11.44 -17.59
N GLU A 124 15.98 10.14 -17.54
CA GLU A 124 14.72 9.64 -18.10
C GLU A 124 13.49 10.30 -17.46
N ILE A 125 13.53 10.56 -16.15
CA ILE A 125 12.42 11.26 -15.47
C ILE A 125 12.27 12.70 -15.99
N PHE A 126 13.37 13.42 -16.19
CA PHE A 126 13.32 14.81 -16.67
C PHE A 126 12.95 14.92 -18.14
N ASP A 127 13.37 13.96 -18.96
CA ASP A 127 13.12 13.96 -20.40
C ASP A 127 11.77 13.34 -20.76
N THR A 128 11.05 12.77 -19.79
CA THR A 128 9.72 12.21 -20.00
C THR A 128 8.70 13.33 -20.20
N ASP A 129 8.02 13.29 -21.35
CA ASP A 129 6.84 14.12 -21.61
C ASP A 129 5.65 13.62 -20.77
N LEU A 130 5.33 14.39 -19.74
CA LEU A 130 4.24 14.08 -18.80
C LEU A 130 2.87 14.14 -19.45
N GLU A 131 2.65 15.05 -20.41
CA GLU A 131 1.36 15.18 -21.09
C GLU A 131 1.11 13.96 -21.99
N ALA A 132 2.09 13.60 -22.83
CA ALA A 132 2.00 12.43 -23.69
C ALA A 132 1.84 11.12 -22.90
N LEU A 133 2.50 11.01 -21.74
CA LEU A 133 2.35 9.85 -20.85
C LEU A 133 0.94 9.77 -20.25
N CYS A 134 0.38 10.90 -19.83
CA CYS A 134 -1.00 10.95 -19.33
C CYS A 134 -2.00 10.53 -20.42
N GLU A 135 -1.80 10.99 -21.66
CA GLU A 135 -2.64 10.59 -22.79
C GLU A 135 -2.57 9.09 -23.07
N ALA A 136 -1.36 8.50 -23.10
CA ALA A 136 -1.19 7.06 -23.33
C ALA A 136 -1.89 6.20 -22.27
N LEU A 137 -1.75 6.56 -20.98
CA LEU A 137 -2.33 5.83 -19.86
C LEU A 137 -3.87 5.94 -19.80
N VAL A 138 -4.44 7.03 -20.31
CA VAL A 138 -5.89 7.22 -20.38
C VAL A 138 -6.49 6.53 -21.62
N CYS A 139 -5.69 6.32 -22.68
CA CYS A 139 -6.15 5.73 -23.94
C CYS A 139 -6.01 4.19 -24.02
N GLU A 140 -5.25 3.55 -23.12
CA GLU A 140 -5.06 2.08 -23.10
C GLU A 140 -6.34 1.27 -22.79
N ASP A 141 -7.46 1.90 -22.40
CA ASP A 141 -8.75 1.23 -22.18
C ASP A 141 -9.62 1.05 -23.46
N ALA A 142 -9.07 1.26 -24.67
CA ALA A 142 -9.83 1.20 -25.94
C ALA A 142 -9.46 0.06 -26.91
N ALA A 143 -8.83 -1.04 -26.44
CA ALA A 143 -8.60 -2.25 -27.25
C ALA A 143 -8.89 -3.56 -26.49
#